data_AF-A0A699S9G8-F1
#
_entry.id   AF-A0A699S9G8-F1
#
_cell.length_a   1.000
_cell.length_b   1.000
_cell.length_c   1.000
_cell.angle_alpha   90.00
_cell.angle_beta   90.00
_cell.angle_gamma   90.00
#
_symmetry.space_group_name_H-M   'P 1'
#
loop_
_entity.id
_entity.type
_entity.pdbx_description
1 polymer ?
#
loop_
_entity_poly.entity_id
_entity_poly.type
_entity_poly.pdbx_seq_one_letter_code
_entity_poly.pdbx_strand_id
1 'polypeptide(L)'
;MNDFCSQKGIKREFSNARTPQQNGVAERRNRTLIEAARTMLADAKLPVTFWAEAINTACYVQNRVLVNKSQNTTPYELFNGRAPAIGFLKPFG
;
A
#
# COMPACT_ATOMS: atom_id res chain seq x y z
N MET A 1 12.16 -19.47 8.44
CA MET A 1 11.97 -18.39 7.43
C MET A 1 12.76 -18.64 6.16
N ASN A 2 14.05 -19.02 6.24
CA ASN A 2 14.82 -19.37 5.04
C ASN A 2 14.22 -20.57 4.30
N ASP A 3 13.78 -21.60 5.01
CA ASP A 3 13.13 -22.77 4.40
C ASP A 3 11.84 -22.39 3.66
N PHE A 4 11.03 -21.51 4.24
CA PHE A 4 9.82 -20.99 3.60
C PHE A 4 10.14 -20.25 2.30
N CYS A 5 11.12 -19.35 2.33
CA CYS A 5 11.54 -18.61 1.14
C CYS A 5 12.08 -19.55 0.06
N SER A 6 12.93 -20.50 0.41
CA SER A 6 13.46 -21.50 -0.52
C SER A 6 12.35 -22.36 -1.12
N GLN A 7 11.41 -22.86 -0.31
CA GLN A 7 10.26 -23.65 -0.79
C GLN A 7 9.34 -22.86 -1.73
N LYS A 8 9.24 -21.54 -1.54
CA LYS A 8 8.44 -20.64 -2.40
C LYS A 8 9.23 -20.04 -3.57
N GLY A 9 10.50 -20.39 -3.75
CA GLY A 9 11.36 -19.83 -4.79
C GLY A 9 11.68 -18.34 -4.59
N ILE A 10 11.56 -17.82 -3.37
CA ILE A 10 11.81 -16.42 -3.03
C ILE A 10 13.29 -16.26 -2.65
N LYS A 11 14.04 -15.51 -3.47
CA LYS A 11 15.40 -15.09 -3.12
C LYS A 11 15.34 -13.99 -2.06
N ARG A 12 16.06 -14.16 -0.96
CA ARG A 12 16.17 -13.14 0.09
C ARG A 12 17.36 -12.22 -0.19
N GLU A 13 17.09 -10.93 -0.24
CA GLU A 13 18.12 -9.88 -0.34
C GLU A 13 17.99 -8.96 0.87
N PHE A 14 19.13 -8.63 1.48
CA PHE A 14 19.19 -7.80 2.68
C PHE A 14 19.84 -6.47 2.36
N SER A 15 19.29 -5.40 2.94
CA SER A 15 19.95 -4.09 2.95
C SER A 15 21.20 -4.13 3.83
N ASN A 16 22.19 -3.30 3.50
CA ASN A 16 23.37 -3.12 4.32
C ASN A 16 23.01 -2.59 5.71
N ALA A 17 23.71 -3.08 6.72
CA ALA A 17 23.50 -2.62 8.09
C ALA A 17 23.68 -1.09 8.19
N ARG A 18 22.82 -0.44 8.98
CA ARG A 18 22.84 1.02 9.23
C ARG A 18 22.67 1.89 7.97
N THR A 19 22.05 1.36 6.91
CA THR A 19 21.73 2.13 5.69
C THR A 19 20.22 2.22 5.42
N PRO A 20 19.44 2.92 6.27
CA PRO A 20 17.98 3.00 6.13
C PRO A 20 17.53 3.58 4.78
N GLN A 21 18.37 4.38 4.13
CA GLN A 21 18.10 4.96 2.81
C GLN A 21 17.87 3.88 1.73
N GLN A 22 18.47 2.69 1.87
CA GLN A 22 18.22 1.56 0.96
C GLN A 22 16.77 1.06 1.03
N ASN A 23 16.07 1.28 2.15
CA ASN A 23 14.67 0.92 2.34
C ASN A 23 13.71 2.11 2.10
N GLY A 24 14.22 3.24 1.62
CA GLY A 24 13.46 4.50 1.56
C GLY A 24 12.18 4.43 0.72
N VAL A 25 12.12 3.54 -0.29
CA VAL A 25 10.89 3.33 -1.07
C VAL A 25 9.78 2.71 -0.21
N ALA A 26 10.09 1.65 0.53
CA ALA A 26 9.12 1.00 1.41
C ALA A 26 8.73 1.92 2.58
N GLU A 27 9.69 2.64 3.17
CA GLU A 27 9.43 3.57 4.26
C GLU A 27 8.49 4.71 3.85
N ARG A 28 8.70 5.33 2.69
CA ARG A 28 7.79 6.36 2.16
C ARG A 28 6.40 5.81 1.90
N ARG A 29 6.30 4.60 1.34
CA ARG A 29 5.00 3.97 1.07
C ARG A 29 4.26 3.66 2.36
N ASN A 30 4.94 3.12 3.37
CA ASN A 30 4.36 2.84 4.68
C ASN A 30 3.86 4.11 5.37
N ARG A 31 4.63 5.20 5.33
CA ARG A 31 4.18 6.50 5.85
C ARG A 31 2.88 6.96 5.19
N THR A 32 2.84 6.92 3.86
CA THR A 32 1.66 7.35 3.08
C THR A 32 0.42 6.49 3.39
N LEU A 33 0.59 5.20 3.62
CA LEU A 33 -0.51 4.30 4.00
C LEU A 33 -1.04 4.60 5.41
N ILE A 34 -0.14 4.77 6.38
CA ILE A 34 -0.48 5.08 7.77
C ILE A 34 -1.20 6.43 7.87
N GLU A 35 -0.69 7.45 7.17
CA GLU A 35 -1.31 8.78 7.13
C GLU A 35 -2.71 8.71 6.53
N ALA A 36 -2.89 8.02 5.40
CA ALA A 36 -4.20 7.88 4.78
C ALA A 36 -5.22 7.16 5.69
N ALA A 37 -4.82 6.07 6.35
CA ALA A 37 -5.70 5.36 7.27
C ALA A 37 -6.09 6.21 8.48
N ARG A 38 -5.16 6.98 9.04
CA ARG A 38 -5.45 7.94 10.13
C ARG A 38 -6.44 9.00 9.69
N THR A 39 -6.26 9.56 8.49
CA THR A 39 -7.18 10.55 7.93
C THR A 39 -8.57 9.97 7.70
N MET A 40 -8.67 8.74 7.16
CA MET A 40 -9.96 8.06 6.97
C MET A 40 -10.71 7.83 8.29
N LEU A 41 -10.02 7.39 9.35
CA LEU A 41 -10.65 7.20 10.66
C LEU A 41 -11.10 8.52 11.27
N ALA A 42 -10.30 9.58 11.15
CA ALA A 42 -10.62 10.90 11.67
C ALA A 42 -11.84 11.51 10.96
N ASP A 43 -11.90 11.39 9.63
CA ASP A 43 -13.01 11.88 8.81
C ASP A 43 -14.33 11.15 9.12
N ALA A 44 -14.27 9.82 9.23
CA ALA A 44 -15.40 8.97 9.58
C ALA A 44 -15.81 9.05 11.06
N LYS A 45 -15.03 9.73 11.91
CA LYS A 45 -15.19 9.77 13.37
C LYS A 45 -15.24 8.36 13.99
N LEU A 46 -14.47 7.43 13.43
CA LEU A 46 -14.43 6.04 13.88
C LEU A 46 -13.30 5.81 14.90
N PRO A 47 -13.51 4.91 15.88
CA PRO A 47 -12.47 4.54 16.83
C PRO A 47 -11.32 3.77 16.16
N VAL A 48 -10.15 3.77 16.80
CA VAL A 48 -8.94 3.07 16.34
C VAL A 48 -9.12 1.55 16.21
N THR A 49 -10.19 0.98 16.76
CA THR A 49 -10.54 -0.44 16.58
C THR A 49 -10.71 -0.79 15.10
N PHE A 50 -11.11 0.15 14.25
CA PHE A 50 -11.24 -0.01 12.80
C PHE A 50 -9.93 0.19 12.02
N TRP A 51 -8.78 0.17 12.70
CA TRP A 51 -7.46 0.41 12.09
C TRP A 51 -7.16 -0.55 10.94
N ALA A 52 -7.48 -1.84 11.08
CA ALA A 52 -7.21 -2.83 10.05
C ALA A 52 -8.03 -2.56 8.78
N GLU A 53 -9.30 -2.22 8.93
CA GLU A 53 -10.24 -1.87 7.86
C GLU A 53 -9.80 -0.59 7.16
N ALA A 54 -9.39 0.43 7.92
CA ALA A 54 -8.89 1.69 7.38
C ALA A 54 -7.60 1.48 6.57
N ILE A 55 -6.64 0.71 7.08
CA ILE A 55 -5.39 0.39 6.36
C ILE A 55 -5.66 -0.42 5.10
N ASN A 56 -6.54 -1.43 5.17
CA ASN A 56 -6.93 -2.22 4.01
C ASN A 56 -7.59 -1.37 2.93
N THR A 57 -8.50 -0.47 3.32
CA THR A 57 -9.18 0.45 2.42
C THR A 57 -8.20 1.45 1.80
N ALA A 58 -7.32 2.05 2.62
CA ALA A 58 -6.28 2.95 2.14
C ALA A 58 -5.37 2.27 1.10
N CYS A 59 -4.92 1.04 1.38
CA CYS A 59 -4.12 0.25 0.43
C CYS A 59 -4.89 -0.03 -0.87
N TYR A 60 -6.15 -0.43 -0.76
CA TYR A 60 -7.01 -0.74 -1.90
C TYR A 60 -7.19 0.46 -2.83
N VAL A 61 -7.50 1.62 -2.26
CA VAL A 61 -7.74 2.88 -2.98
C VAL A 61 -6.43 3.40 -3.58
N GLN A 62 -5.35 3.46 -2.80
CA GLN A 62 -4.07 3.98 -3.27
C GLN A 62 -3.47 3.16 -4.43
N ASN A 63 -3.76 1.87 -4.52
CA ASN A 63 -3.28 1.05 -5.64
C ASN A 63 -4.13 1.20 -6.92
N ARG A 64 -5.36 1.74 -6.82
CA ARG A 64 -6.32 1.82 -7.94
C ARG A 64 -6.65 3.23 -8.41
N VAL A 65 -6.45 4.24 -7.57
CA VAL A 65 -6.85 5.62 -7.87
C VAL A 65 -5.62 6.52 -8.09
N LEU A 66 -4.53 6.28 -7.36
CA LEU A 66 -3.34 7.12 -7.51
C LEU A 66 -2.61 6.76 -8.80
N VAL A 67 -2.50 7.76 -9.66
CA VAL A 67 -1.77 7.67 -10.94
C VAL A 67 -0.32 8.03 -10.69
N ASN A 68 0.59 7.18 -11.16
CA ASN A 68 2.00 7.52 -11.20
C ASN A 68 2.24 8.54 -12.31
N LYS A 69 2.76 9.72 -11.96
CA LYS A 69 3.02 10.82 -12.91
C LYS A 69 3.95 10.41 -14.06
N SER A 70 4.91 9.51 -13.84
CA SER A 70 5.87 9.15 -14.89
C SER A 70 5.27 8.25 -15.98
N GLN A 71 4.31 7.40 -15.63
CA GLN A 71 3.74 6.40 -16.53
C GLN A 71 2.28 6.66 -16.85
N ASN A 72 1.69 7.70 -16.27
CA ASN A 72 0.27 8.07 -16.34
C ASN A 72 -0.69 6.88 -16.16
N THR A 73 -0.29 5.93 -15.31
CA THR A 73 -1.00 4.68 -15.02
C THR A 73 -1.03 4.43 -13.52
N THR A 74 -2.03 3.66 -13.08
CA THR A 74 -2.19 3.24 -11.70
C THR A 74 -1.33 1.99 -11.41
N PRO A 75 -0.91 1.76 -10.15
CA PRO A 75 -0.25 0.51 -9.76
C PRO A 75 -1.06 -0.74 -10.14
N TYR A 76 -2.39 -0.67 -10.07
CA TYR A 76 -3.28 -1.75 -10.47
C TYR A 76 -3.18 -2.07 -11.97
N GLU A 77 -3.15 -1.05 -12.82
CA GLU A 77 -2.96 -1.23 -14.28
C GLU A 77 -1.59 -1.80 -14.58
N LEU A 78 -0.54 -1.29 -13.94
CA LEU A 78 0.83 -1.79 -14.16
C LEU A 78 0.97 -3.26 -13.77
N PHE A 79 0.28 -3.70 -12.72
CA PHE A 79 0.35 -5.08 -12.24
C PHE A 79 -0.60 -6.03 -12.99
N ASN A 80 -1.80 -5.60 -13.35
CA ASN A 80 -2.84 -6.47 -13.92
C ASN A 80 -3.08 -6.28 -15.43
N GLY A 81 -2.46 -5.27 -16.05
CA GLY A 81 -2.63 -4.94 -17.47
C GLY A 81 -4.02 -4.42 -17.84
N ARG A 82 -4.86 -4.03 -16.87
CA ARG A 82 -6.22 -3.53 -17.10
C ARG A 82 -6.60 -2.41 -16.14
N ALA A 83 -7.47 -1.51 -16.60
CA ALA A 83 -8.00 -0.41 -15.79
C ALA A 83 -8.83 -0.94 -14.60
N PRO A 84 -8.70 -0.35 -13.40
CA PRO A 84 -9.54 -0.72 -12.27
C PRO A 84 -10.95 -0.15 -12.45
N ALA A 85 -11.97 -0.96 -12.14
CA ALA A 85 -13.30 -0.43 -11.90
C ALA A 85 -13.28 0.33 -10.56
N ILE A 86 -13.75 1.59 -10.55
CA ILE A 86 -13.75 2.46 -9.36
C ILE A 86 -15.13 3.06 -9.03
N GLY A 87 -16.13 2.91 -9.91
CA GLY A 87 -17.45 3.52 -9.73
C GLY A 87 -18.24 3.01 -8.51
N PHE A 88 -17.83 1.87 -7.93
CA PHE A 88 -18.44 1.31 -6.72
C PHE A 88 -17.80 1.83 -5.43
N LEU A 89 -16.71 2.61 -5.50
CA LEU A 89 -16.07 3.16 -4.30
C LEU A 89 -17.02 4.10 -3.56
N LYS A 90 -17.01 4.00 -2.24
CA LYS A 90 -17.78 4.82 -1.31
C LYS A 90 -16.84 5.48 -0.30
N PRO A 91 -17.25 6.59 0.34
CA PRO A 91 -16.57 7.11 1.51
C PRO A 91 -16.34 6.01 2.54
N PHE A 92 -15.23 6.10 3.26
CA PHE A 92 -14.95 5.17 4.35
C PHE A 92 -15.74 5.59 5.59
N GLY A 93 -16.39 4.63 6.25
CA GLY A 93 -17.28 4.87 7.39
C GLY A 93 -18.76 4.95 7.03
#